data_AF-A0A3D3RCJ4-F1
#
_entry.id   AF-A0A3D3RCJ4-F1
#
_cell.length_a   1.000
_cell.length_b   1.000
_cell.length_c   1.000
_cell.angle_alpha   90.00
_cell.angle_beta   90.00
_cell.angle_gamma   90.00
#
_symmetry.space_group_name_H-M   'P 1'
#
loop_
_entity.id
_entity.type
_entity.pdbx_description
1 polymer ?
#
loop_
_entity_poly.entity_id
_entity_poly.type
_entity_poly.pdbx_seq_one_letter_code
_entity_poly.pdbx_strand_id
1 'polypeptide(L)'
;MTEENVPLEEESEPVPNFKLDLRYFTDVNLCPSMARRRSKRAFELFLAIAFESLNSFGQPVQLTHKQLCDVCGVPAETSTARSTISKLLRQLREEYGVIDFQPVRRKRPLIELRILGQVHGAVPIRSYVYHDERWTGYHQRVFAKLGSRAFSAEYMYMIAKYEAALALHKNGRDYWFYPLEKISRDYHVSPQFACAGLRALVQLGIMSVNYGQYGITPKENEFGRANRYYFHGFEATVRREQELNQLRKQFPNEIDQALKLAPVLINGATVRNVSGICDLLAQHGTLSVQQVFDSLKVLPVRSLKRRLPYAEALIRG
;
A
#
# COMPACT_ATOMS: atom_id res chain seq x y z
N MET A 1 -42.77 6.15 30.30
CA MET A 1 -41.35 6.42 30.58
C MET A 1 -40.69 5.09 30.80
N THR A 2 -39.98 4.59 29.80
CA THR A 2 -39.17 3.37 29.86
C THR A 2 -37.91 3.69 29.11
N GLU A 3 -36.80 3.65 29.83
CA GLU A 3 -35.46 4.00 29.39
C GLU A 3 -35.04 3.11 28.21
N GLU A 4 -34.60 3.77 27.14
CA GLU A 4 -33.99 3.14 25.98
C GLU A 4 -32.61 2.60 26.38
N ASN A 5 -32.44 1.28 26.23
CA ASN A 5 -31.15 0.63 26.22
C ASN A 5 -30.35 1.13 25.01
N VAL A 6 -29.48 2.12 25.24
CA VAL A 6 -28.38 2.43 24.32
C VAL A 6 -27.33 1.33 24.50
N PRO A 7 -26.91 0.61 23.43
CA PRO A 7 -25.84 -0.37 23.55
C PRO A 7 -24.55 0.38 23.89
N LEU A 8 -23.93 0.01 25.01
CA LEU A 8 -22.56 0.39 25.33
C LEU A 8 -21.66 0.03 24.14
N GLU A 9 -20.99 1.04 23.58
CA GLU A 9 -19.86 0.84 22.68
C GLU A 9 -18.84 -0.04 23.42
N GLU A 10 -18.66 -1.28 22.96
CA GLU A 10 -17.54 -2.11 23.38
C GLU A 10 -16.28 -1.34 23.03
N GLU A 11 -15.60 -0.78 24.04
CA GLU A 11 -14.23 -0.28 23.93
C GLU A 11 -13.37 -1.44 23.42
N SER A 12 -13.17 -1.47 22.11
CA SER A 12 -12.29 -2.42 21.45
C SER A 12 -10.92 -2.33 22.13
N GLU A 13 -10.41 -3.47 22.62
CA GLU A 13 -9.06 -3.56 23.19
C GLU A 13 -8.06 -2.79 22.30
N PRO A 14 -7.12 -2.01 22.89
CA PRO A 14 -6.18 -1.24 22.09
C PRO A 14 -5.37 -2.19 21.22
N VAL A 15 -5.56 -2.07 19.90
CA VAL A 15 -4.80 -2.86 18.91
C VAL A 15 -3.31 -2.64 19.20
N PRO A 16 -2.55 -3.71 19.49
CA PRO A 16 -1.14 -3.55 19.82
C PRO A 16 -0.38 -2.97 18.62
N ASN A 17 0.14 -1.75 18.81
CA ASN A 17 0.86 -1.01 17.79
C ASN A 17 2.34 -1.45 17.74
N PHE A 18 2.63 -2.46 16.93
CA PHE A 18 3.99 -2.93 16.73
C PHE A 18 4.78 -2.01 15.79
N LYS A 19 6.02 -1.74 16.17
CA LYS A 19 6.91 -0.77 15.52
C LYS A 19 8.14 -1.48 14.96
N LEU A 20 8.29 -1.49 13.64
CA LEU A 20 9.43 -2.05 12.92
C LEU A 20 10.50 -0.96 12.70
N ASP A 21 11.78 -1.25 12.94
CA ASP A 21 12.86 -0.27 12.78
C ASP A 21 12.91 0.29 11.34
N LEU A 22 12.90 1.61 11.17
CA LEU A 22 12.91 2.22 9.83
C LEU A 22 14.15 1.81 9.01
N ARG A 23 15.25 1.42 9.65
CA ARG A 23 16.47 1.00 8.94
C ARG A 23 16.30 -0.19 8.03
N TYR A 24 15.32 -1.07 8.25
CA TYR A 24 15.00 -2.12 7.27
C TYR A 24 14.67 -1.53 5.89
N PHE A 25 14.10 -0.33 5.84
CA PHE A 25 13.70 0.37 4.63
C PHE A 25 14.69 1.44 4.16
N THR A 26 15.60 1.91 5.01
CA THR A 26 16.58 2.96 4.67
C THR A 26 18.02 2.48 4.56
N ASP A 27 18.34 1.24 4.94
CA ASP A 27 19.64 0.63 4.63
C ASP A 27 19.59 -0.02 3.24
N VAL A 28 20.48 0.42 2.35
CA VAL A 28 20.62 -0.05 0.96
C VAL A 28 20.65 -1.58 0.82
N ASN A 29 21.18 -2.30 1.82
CA ASN A 29 21.40 -3.74 1.76
C ASN A 29 20.20 -4.57 2.24
N LEU A 30 19.22 -3.96 2.93
CA LEU A 30 18.06 -4.65 3.51
C LEU A 30 16.87 -4.66 2.53
N CYS A 31 15.67 -4.21 2.92
CA CYS A 31 14.49 -4.22 2.03
C CYS A 31 14.70 -3.48 0.70
N PRO A 32 15.46 -2.37 0.61
CA PRO A 32 15.79 -1.75 -0.68
C PRO A 32 16.52 -2.68 -1.65
N SER A 33 17.36 -3.61 -1.18
CA SER A 33 18.02 -4.58 -2.05
C SER A 33 17.01 -5.60 -2.60
N MET A 34 16.03 -6.02 -1.80
CA MET A 34 14.90 -6.84 -2.26
C MET A 34 14.08 -6.12 -3.34
N ALA A 35 13.82 -4.82 -3.17
CA ALA A 35 13.13 -3.98 -4.15
C ALA A 35 13.89 -3.95 -5.49
N ARG A 36 15.20 -3.69 -5.46
CA ARG A 36 16.07 -3.64 -6.65
C ARG A 36 16.16 -4.98 -7.37
N ARG A 37 16.24 -6.09 -6.63
CA ARG A 37 16.30 -7.46 -7.17
C ARG A 37 14.93 -8.02 -7.55
N ARG A 38 13.84 -7.27 -7.33
CA ARG A 38 12.45 -7.69 -7.54
C ARG A 38 12.07 -8.96 -6.74
N SER A 39 12.66 -9.12 -5.55
CA SER A 39 12.47 -10.27 -4.67
C SER A 39 11.19 -10.17 -3.84
N LYS A 40 10.04 -10.07 -4.50
CA LYS A 40 8.71 -9.88 -3.86
C LYS A 40 8.43 -10.89 -2.76
N ARG A 41 8.59 -12.19 -3.05
CA ARG A 41 8.31 -13.26 -2.09
C ARG A 41 9.19 -13.19 -0.85
N ALA A 42 10.45 -12.78 -1.00
CA ALA A 42 11.33 -12.58 0.16
C ALA A 42 10.81 -11.42 1.01
N PHE A 43 10.41 -10.31 0.38
CA PHE A 43 9.82 -9.17 1.09
C PHE A 43 8.52 -9.52 1.84
N GLU A 44 7.59 -10.24 1.21
CA GLU A 44 6.35 -10.69 1.85
C GLU A 44 6.63 -11.62 3.03
N LEU A 45 7.59 -12.55 2.87
CA LEU A 45 8.01 -13.45 3.94
C LEU A 45 8.64 -12.69 5.11
N PHE A 46 9.47 -11.69 4.82
CA PHE A 46 10.05 -10.79 5.82
C PHE A 46 8.94 -10.08 6.62
N LEU A 47 7.94 -9.50 5.96
CA LEU A 47 6.85 -8.80 6.64
C LEU A 47 6.08 -9.73 7.58
N ALA A 48 5.80 -10.98 7.18
CA ALA A 48 5.12 -11.92 8.07
C ALA A 48 5.99 -12.33 9.27
N ILE A 49 7.27 -12.63 9.06
CA ILE A 49 8.19 -12.96 10.16
C ILE A 49 8.32 -11.78 11.12
N ALA A 50 8.45 -10.56 10.58
CA ALA A 50 8.55 -9.34 11.37
C ALA A 50 7.30 -9.13 12.24
N PHE A 51 6.11 -9.32 11.67
CA PHE A 51 4.84 -9.22 12.42
C PHE A 51 4.84 -10.16 13.62
N GLU A 52 5.09 -11.45 13.36
CA GLU A 52 4.99 -12.50 14.37
C GLU A 52 6.07 -12.32 15.45
N SER A 53 7.27 -11.93 15.06
CA SER A 53 8.37 -11.65 16.00
C SER A 53 8.05 -10.45 16.89
N LEU A 54 7.48 -9.37 16.33
CA LEU A 54 7.08 -8.20 17.11
C LEU A 54 5.93 -8.52 18.08
N ASN A 55 4.94 -9.30 17.63
CA ASN A 55 3.87 -9.83 18.49
C ASN A 55 4.38 -10.73 19.61
N SER A 56 5.52 -11.39 19.39
CA SER A 56 6.20 -12.23 20.38
C SER A 56 7.23 -11.43 21.20
N PHE A 57 7.15 -10.10 21.24
CA PHE A 57 8.09 -9.21 21.95
C PHE A 57 9.56 -9.45 21.56
N GLY A 58 9.81 -9.75 20.28
CA GLY A 58 11.14 -10.03 19.75
C GLY A 58 11.65 -11.45 20.00
N GLN A 59 10.86 -12.32 20.62
CA GLN A 59 11.24 -13.73 20.82
C GLN A 59 11.26 -14.50 19.48
N PRO A 60 12.11 -15.54 19.35
CA PRO A 60 12.12 -16.40 18.18
C PRO A 60 10.75 -17.05 17.93
N VAL A 61 10.28 -16.99 16.69
CA VAL A 61 8.98 -17.51 16.28
C VAL A 61 9.08 -18.84 15.52
N GLN A 62 8.01 -19.64 15.61
CA GLN A 62 7.86 -20.88 14.87
C GLN A 62 6.67 -20.81 13.92
N LEU A 63 6.93 -20.49 12.65
CA LEU A 63 5.90 -20.50 11.62
C LEU A 63 5.77 -21.89 10.99
N THR A 64 4.53 -22.34 10.81
CA THR A 64 4.23 -23.60 10.11
C THR A 64 4.59 -23.49 8.63
N HIS A 65 4.85 -24.64 7.99
CA HIS A 65 5.10 -24.67 6.55
C HIS A 65 3.94 -24.05 5.75
N LYS A 66 2.70 -24.32 6.17
CA LYS A 66 1.50 -23.75 5.56
C LYS A 66 1.49 -22.22 5.66
N GLN A 67 1.75 -21.65 6.84
CA GLN A 67 1.83 -20.20 7.01
C GLN A 67 2.92 -19.56 6.13
N LEU A 68 4.11 -20.15 6.08
CA LEU A 68 5.21 -19.67 5.25
C LEU A 68 4.85 -19.69 3.76
N CYS A 69 4.17 -20.75 3.31
CA CYS A 69 3.68 -20.91 1.95
C CYS A 69 2.57 -19.90 1.60
N ASP A 70 1.57 -19.77 2.47
CA ASP A 70 0.42 -18.89 2.30
C ASP A 70 0.85 -17.42 2.18
N VAL A 71 1.82 -16.98 2.99
CA VAL A 71 2.36 -15.61 2.98
C VAL A 71 3.10 -15.27 1.68
N CYS A 72 3.67 -16.26 0.99
CA CYS A 72 4.50 -16.06 -0.20
C CYS A 72 3.78 -16.46 -1.50
N GLY A 73 2.51 -16.85 -1.42
CA GLY A 73 1.74 -17.37 -2.55
C GLY A 73 2.37 -18.63 -3.17
N VAL A 74 2.94 -19.51 -2.34
CA VAL A 74 3.48 -20.81 -2.76
C VAL A 74 2.46 -21.89 -2.38
N PRO A 75 1.94 -22.70 -3.31
CA PRO A 75 0.99 -23.75 -2.95
C PRO A 75 1.66 -24.83 -2.09
N ALA A 76 1.18 -25.02 -0.86
CA ALA A 76 1.82 -25.91 0.12
C ALA A 76 1.90 -27.39 -0.31
N GLU A 77 0.97 -27.83 -1.16
CA GLU A 77 0.90 -29.22 -1.66
C GLU A 77 1.91 -29.51 -2.78
N THR A 78 2.56 -28.48 -3.33
CA THR A 78 3.54 -28.69 -4.42
C THR A 78 4.82 -29.34 -3.89
N SER A 79 5.35 -30.31 -4.64
CA SER A 79 6.59 -31.03 -4.28
C SER A 79 7.79 -30.09 -4.07
N THR A 80 7.79 -28.91 -4.70
CA THR A 80 8.85 -27.90 -4.61
C THR A 80 8.61 -26.82 -3.54
N ALA A 81 7.49 -26.87 -2.81
CA ALA A 81 7.16 -25.85 -1.80
C ALA A 81 8.24 -25.75 -0.72
N ARG A 82 8.66 -26.88 -0.15
CA ARG A 82 9.66 -26.94 0.93
C ARG A 82 11.02 -26.38 0.51
N SER A 83 11.49 -26.74 -0.69
CA SER A 83 12.77 -26.26 -1.22
C SER A 83 12.70 -24.76 -1.53
N THR A 84 11.56 -24.29 -2.06
CA THR A 84 11.31 -22.86 -2.32
C THR A 84 11.35 -22.03 -1.03
N ILE A 85 10.63 -22.45 0.02
CA ILE A 85 10.62 -21.76 1.31
C ILE A 85 12.02 -21.79 1.94
N SER A 86 12.72 -22.92 1.89
CA SER A 86 14.09 -23.03 2.42
C SER A 86 15.05 -22.08 1.70
N LYS A 87 14.91 -21.91 0.39
CA LYS A 87 15.69 -20.94 -0.40
C LYS A 87 15.37 -19.51 0.03
N LEU A 88 14.09 -19.15 0.18
CA LEU A 88 13.69 -17.80 0.61
C LEU A 88 14.22 -17.47 2.01
N LEU A 89 14.10 -18.38 2.98
CA LEU A 89 14.65 -18.21 4.33
C LEU A 89 16.18 -18.04 4.30
N ARG A 90 16.87 -18.82 3.46
CA ARG A 90 18.31 -18.65 3.25
C ARG A 90 18.65 -17.27 2.69
N GLN A 91 17.91 -16.79 1.69
CA GLN A 91 18.11 -15.45 1.15
C GLN A 91 17.89 -14.36 2.20
N LEU A 92 16.82 -14.46 3.00
CA LEU A 92 16.55 -13.51 4.08
C LEU A 92 17.67 -13.43 5.12
N ARG A 93 18.33 -14.56 5.40
CA ARG A 93 19.45 -14.63 6.34
C ARG A 93 20.78 -14.20 5.71
N GLU A 94 21.16 -14.83 4.59
CA GLU A 94 22.50 -14.71 4.02
C GLU A 94 22.63 -13.53 3.05
N GLU A 95 21.61 -13.29 2.23
CA GLU A 95 21.64 -12.24 1.19
C GLU A 95 21.17 -10.90 1.73
N TYR A 96 20.10 -10.89 2.52
CA TYR A 96 19.46 -9.66 3.03
C TYR A 96 19.76 -9.39 4.50
N GLY A 97 20.22 -10.37 5.27
CA GLY A 97 20.62 -10.18 6.67
C GLY A 97 19.53 -9.62 7.59
N VAL A 98 18.24 -9.89 7.29
CA VAL A 98 17.07 -9.35 8.02
C VAL A 98 16.53 -10.31 9.09
N ILE A 99 16.85 -11.59 8.99
CA ILE A 99 16.49 -12.60 9.98
C ILE A 99 17.72 -13.40 10.38
N ASP A 100 17.67 -13.94 11.59
CA ASP A 100 18.47 -15.07 12.01
C ASP A 100 17.57 -16.31 12.05
N PHE A 101 18.11 -17.47 11.66
CA PHE A 101 17.41 -18.73 11.90
C PHE A 101 18.41 -19.84 12.21
N GLN A 102 18.13 -20.59 13.27
CA GLN A 102 18.91 -21.77 13.64
C GLN A 102 18.24 -23.02 13.02
N PRO A 103 18.83 -23.63 11.97
CA PRO A 103 18.33 -24.89 11.44
C PRO A 103 18.64 -26.02 12.43
N VAL A 104 17.70 -26.33 13.32
CA VAL A 104 17.83 -27.48 14.23
C VAL A 104 17.42 -28.76 13.49
N ARG A 105 18.32 -29.77 13.45
CA ARG A 105 17.99 -31.08 12.85
C ARG A 105 16.73 -31.66 13.49
N ARG A 106 15.76 -32.07 12.67
CA ARG A 106 14.48 -32.72 13.07
C ARG A 106 13.49 -31.84 13.87
N LYS A 107 13.74 -30.53 14.02
CA LYS A 107 12.78 -29.57 14.62
C LYS A 107 12.45 -28.45 13.63
N ARG A 108 11.33 -27.75 13.85
CA ARG A 108 10.98 -26.56 13.07
C ARG A 108 12.04 -25.47 13.34
N PRO A 109 12.50 -24.74 12.30
CA PRO A 109 13.48 -23.68 12.51
C PRO A 109 12.87 -22.59 13.40
N LEU A 110 13.62 -22.20 14.43
CA LEU A 110 13.35 -20.98 15.16
C LEU A 110 13.86 -19.82 14.30
N ILE A 111 12.96 -18.88 13.99
CA ILE A 111 13.25 -17.72 13.18
C ILE A 111 13.18 -16.50 14.08
N GLU A 112 14.20 -15.67 14.04
CA GLU A 112 14.30 -14.45 14.82
C GLU A 112 14.47 -13.25 13.87
N LEU A 113 13.72 -12.18 14.11
CA LEU A 113 13.93 -10.92 13.43
C LEU A 113 15.22 -10.27 13.96
N ARG A 114 16.18 -9.99 13.07
CA ARG A 114 17.48 -9.48 13.49
C ARG A 114 17.38 -8.06 14.06
N ILE A 115 17.61 -7.86 15.34
CA ILE A 115 17.54 -6.52 15.96
C ILE A 115 18.63 -5.62 15.37
N LEU A 116 18.22 -4.55 14.69
CA LEU A 116 19.15 -3.54 14.18
C LEU A 116 19.56 -2.62 15.34
N GLY A 117 20.85 -2.30 15.49
CA GLY A 117 21.37 -1.19 16.32
C GLY A 117 21.21 -1.24 17.85
N GLN A 118 21.33 -2.39 18.50
CA GLN A 118 21.66 -2.36 19.93
C GLN A 118 23.08 -1.80 20.12
N VAL A 119 23.17 -0.50 20.44
CA VAL A 119 24.33 0.05 21.13
C VAL A 119 23.94 0.09 22.61
N HIS A 120 24.73 -0.54 23.47
CA HIS A 120 24.49 -0.60 24.91
C HIS A 120 24.16 0.79 25.49
N GLY A 121 23.07 0.88 26.26
CA GLY A 121 22.85 1.97 27.23
C GLY A 121 21.86 3.08 26.87
N ALA A 122 21.38 3.20 25.63
CA ALA A 122 20.30 4.13 25.31
C ALA A 122 19.42 3.59 24.18
N VAL A 123 18.15 3.31 24.46
CA VAL A 123 17.15 3.05 23.42
C VAL A 123 17.02 4.36 22.64
N PRO A 124 17.45 4.45 21.36
CA PRO A 124 17.22 5.67 20.63
C PRO A 124 15.71 5.82 20.47
N ILE A 125 15.22 7.06 20.49
CA ILE A 125 13.86 7.41 20.07
C ILE A 125 13.80 7.11 18.56
N ARG A 126 13.68 5.84 18.15
CA ARG A 126 13.89 5.48 16.74
C ARG A 126 12.70 5.91 15.90
N SER A 127 12.96 6.18 14.64
CA SER A 127 11.92 6.19 13.61
C SER A 127 11.49 4.75 13.35
N TYR A 128 10.19 4.48 13.36
CA TYR A 128 9.64 3.14 13.17
C TYR A 128 8.50 3.15 12.16
N VAL A 129 8.40 2.10 11.36
CA VAL A 129 7.23 1.80 10.53
C VAL A 129 6.20 1.06 11.38
N TYR A 130 4.94 1.51 11.36
CA TYR A 130 3.86 0.77 12.01
C TYR A 130 3.57 -0.52 11.24
N HIS A 131 3.61 -1.64 11.96
CA HIS A 131 3.36 -2.99 11.46
C HIS A 131 2.38 -3.73 12.39
N ASP A 132 1.25 -3.07 12.60
CA ASP A 132 0.06 -3.45 13.37
C ASP A 132 -0.87 -4.41 12.59
N GLU A 133 -0.64 -4.66 11.31
CA GLU A 133 -1.44 -5.54 10.46
C GLU A 133 -0.68 -6.81 10.08
N ARG A 134 -1.30 -7.98 10.29
CA ARG A 134 -0.73 -9.25 9.84
C ARG A 134 -0.70 -9.29 8.32
N TRP A 135 0.49 -9.51 7.74
CA TRP A 135 0.60 -9.78 6.31
C TRP A 135 0.01 -11.16 5.99
N THR A 136 -1.13 -11.16 5.28
CA THR A 136 -1.90 -12.38 4.99
C THR A 136 -2.10 -12.55 3.48
N GLY A 137 -2.59 -13.74 3.08
CA GLY A 137 -2.99 -13.99 1.70
C GLY A 137 -4.07 -13.02 1.17
N TYR A 138 -4.82 -12.33 2.06
CA TYR A 138 -5.72 -11.25 1.63
C TYR A 138 -4.97 -10.08 0.99
N HIS A 139 -3.91 -9.59 1.66
CA HIS A 139 -3.07 -8.50 1.15
C HIS A 139 -2.51 -8.85 -0.24
N GLN A 140 -1.98 -10.07 -0.37
CA GLN A 140 -1.48 -10.56 -1.64
C GLN A 140 -2.54 -10.54 -2.73
N ARG A 141 -3.77 -11.01 -2.45
CA ARG A 141 -4.87 -11.02 -3.42
C ARG A 141 -5.25 -9.60 -3.86
N VAL A 142 -5.27 -8.64 -2.93
CA VAL A 142 -5.57 -7.24 -3.26
C VAL A 142 -4.49 -6.66 -4.17
N PHE A 143 -3.21 -6.82 -3.81
CA PHE A 143 -2.11 -6.31 -4.63
C PHE A 143 -1.91 -7.06 -5.95
N ALA A 144 -2.24 -8.35 -6.02
CA ALA A 144 -2.17 -9.15 -7.24
C ALA A 144 -3.03 -8.58 -8.37
N LYS A 145 -4.13 -7.88 -8.05
CA LYS A 145 -4.97 -7.14 -9.02
C LYS A 145 -4.17 -6.11 -9.84
N LEU A 146 -2.99 -5.68 -9.37
CA LEU A 146 -2.13 -4.67 -10.01
C LEU A 146 -1.10 -5.26 -10.99
N GLY A 147 -0.99 -6.59 -11.08
CA GLY A 147 -0.03 -7.28 -11.95
C GLY A 147 1.42 -6.90 -11.65
N SER A 148 2.15 -6.40 -12.66
CA SER A 148 3.57 -6.04 -12.56
C SER A 148 3.88 -4.94 -11.54
N ARG A 149 2.88 -4.18 -11.09
CA ARG A 149 3.02 -3.11 -10.08
C ARG A 149 2.75 -3.57 -8.65
N ALA A 150 2.39 -4.84 -8.45
CA ALA A 150 2.06 -5.36 -7.11
C ALA A 150 3.20 -5.13 -6.11
N PHE A 151 4.44 -5.50 -6.47
CA PHE A 151 5.55 -5.38 -5.54
C PHE A 151 5.91 -3.92 -5.20
N SER A 152 5.86 -3.02 -6.18
CA SER A 152 6.09 -1.60 -5.88
C SER A 152 4.99 -1.02 -5.01
N ALA A 153 3.74 -1.47 -5.17
CA ALA A 153 2.64 -1.06 -4.30
C ALA A 153 2.82 -1.57 -2.86
N GLU A 154 3.18 -2.85 -2.67
CA GLU A 154 3.44 -3.45 -1.36
C GLU A 154 4.57 -2.74 -0.61
N TYR A 155 5.67 -2.47 -1.30
CA TYR A 155 6.81 -1.77 -0.71
C TYR A 155 6.45 -0.34 -0.33
N MET A 156 5.78 0.39 -1.23
CA MET A 156 5.34 1.76 -0.97
C MET A 156 4.21 1.84 0.06
N TYR A 157 3.44 0.77 0.30
CA TYR A 157 2.42 0.72 1.34
C TYR A 157 3.04 0.94 2.72
N MET A 158 4.12 0.20 3.04
CA MET A 158 4.84 0.31 4.30
C MET A 158 5.41 1.72 4.50
N ILE A 159 5.96 2.31 3.44
CA ILE A 159 6.47 3.70 3.46
C ILE A 159 5.34 4.71 3.68
N ALA A 160 4.23 4.58 2.93
CA ALA A 160 3.11 5.50 3.04
C ALA A 160 2.46 5.46 4.42
N LYS A 161 2.36 4.27 5.02
CA LYS A 161 1.85 4.07 6.38
C LYS A 161 2.74 4.76 7.42
N TYR A 162 4.06 4.60 7.29
CA TYR A 162 5.03 5.29 8.14
C TYR A 162 4.95 6.82 8.01
N GLU A 163 5.02 7.34 6.79
CA GLU A 163 5.02 8.79 6.55
C GLU A 163 3.69 9.44 6.98
N ALA A 164 2.56 8.73 6.82
CA ALA A 164 1.27 9.18 7.34
C ALA A 164 1.26 9.25 8.87
N ALA A 165 1.75 8.22 9.56
CA ALA A 165 1.85 8.24 11.02
C ALA A 165 2.81 9.33 11.52
N LEU A 166 3.92 9.56 10.82
CA LEU A 166 4.85 10.64 11.12
C LEU A 166 4.18 12.02 10.97
N ALA A 167 3.44 12.23 9.88
CA ALA A 167 2.71 13.48 9.63
C ALA A 167 1.64 13.74 10.70
N LEU A 168 0.88 12.72 11.08
CA LEU A 168 -0.16 12.84 12.10
C LEU A 168 0.46 13.10 13.47
N HIS A 169 1.35 12.24 13.95
CA HIS A 169 1.83 12.28 15.33
C HIS A 169 2.85 13.39 15.60
N LYS A 170 3.70 13.75 14.63
CA LYS A 170 4.70 14.81 14.84
C LYS A 170 4.24 16.20 14.38
N ASN A 171 3.39 16.26 13.36
CA ASN A 171 3.03 17.53 12.72
C ASN A 171 1.54 17.88 12.82
N GLY A 172 0.69 16.98 13.33
CA GLY A 172 -0.76 17.21 13.44
C GLY A 172 -1.45 17.31 12.08
N ARG A 173 -0.97 16.58 11.05
CA ARG A 173 -1.48 16.65 9.67
C ARG A 173 -2.00 15.31 9.19
N ASP A 174 -3.14 15.34 8.51
CA ASP A 174 -3.76 14.15 7.88
C ASP A 174 -3.13 13.76 6.53
N TYR A 175 -2.12 14.51 6.10
CA TYR A 175 -1.39 14.26 4.87
C TYR A 175 0.12 14.38 5.08
N TRP A 176 0.85 13.57 4.33
CA TRP A 176 2.28 13.70 4.20
C TRP A 176 2.62 14.31 2.83
N PHE A 177 3.70 15.07 2.78
CA PHE A 177 4.25 15.61 1.55
C PHE A 177 5.71 15.17 1.44
N TYR A 178 6.06 14.57 0.30
CA TYR A 178 7.42 14.12 0.08
C TYR A 178 7.72 14.15 -1.41
N PRO A 179 8.72 14.94 -1.86
CA PRO A 179 9.17 14.89 -3.23
C PRO A 179 9.60 13.47 -3.61
N LEU A 180 9.31 13.04 -4.84
CA LEU A 180 9.66 11.69 -5.31
C LEU A 180 11.17 11.45 -5.24
N GLU A 181 11.96 12.48 -5.51
CA GLU A 181 13.42 12.48 -5.43
C GLU A 181 13.89 12.17 -4.01
N LYS A 182 13.18 12.71 -3.01
CA LYS A 182 13.45 12.45 -1.60
C LYS A 182 13.11 11.01 -1.24
N ILE A 183 11.97 10.47 -1.71
CA ILE A 183 11.58 9.06 -1.50
C ILE A 183 12.68 8.14 -2.05
N SER A 184 13.11 8.42 -3.27
CA SER A 184 14.13 7.61 -3.94
C SER A 184 15.47 7.61 -3.23
N ARG A 185 15.88 8.77 -2.70
CA ARG A 185 17.13 8.90 -1.96
C ARG A 185 17.06 8.20 -0.61
N ASP A 186 16.01 8.45 0.16
CA ASP A 186 15.95 8.05 1.57
C ASP A 186 15.56 6.55 1.72
N TYR A 187 14.81 5.99 0.75
CA TYR A 187 14.42 4.57 0.72
C TYR A 187 15.16 3.74 -0.34
N HIS A 188 16.13 4.36 -1.04
CA HIS A 188 16.99 3.68 -2.03
C HIS A 188 16.25 2.89 -3.11
N VAL A 189 15.09 3.39 -3.54
CA VAL A 189 14.28 2.86 -4.65
C VAL A 189 14.29 3.81 -5.84
N SER A 190 14.19 3.28 -7.06
CA SER A 190 14.16 4.14 -8.24
C SER A 190 12.89 5.02 -8.28
N PRO A 191 12.96 6.24 -8.86
CA PRO A 191 11.79 7.11 -8.97
C PRO A 191 10.63 6.44 -9.72
N GLN A 192 10.93 5.60 -10.72
CA GLN A 192 9.94 4.84 -11.46
C GLN A 192 9.24 3.81 -10.56
N PHE A 193 9.99 3.11 -9.70
CA PHE A 193 9.43 2.14 -8.76
C PHE A 193 8.51 2.83 -7.74
N ALA A 194 8.99 3.91 -7.11
CA ALA A 194 8.20 4.69 -6.16
C ALA A 194 6.92 5.26 -6.79
N CYS A 195 7.04 5.87 -7.98
CA CYS A 195 5.91 6.42 -8.71
C CYS A 195 4.88 5.35 -9.10
N ALA A 196 5.35 4.17 -9.57
CA ALA A 196 4.47 3.05 -9.89
C ALA A 196 3.72 2.54 -8.66
N GLY A 197 4.41 2.41 -7.51
CA GLY A 197 3.82 1.99 -6.25
C GLY A 197 2.78 2.97 -5.73
N LEU A 198 3.12 4.26 -5.62
CA LEU A 198 2.20 5.29 -5.15
C LEU A 198 0.95 5.41 -6.02
N ARG A 199 1.09 5.35 -7.36
CA ARG A 199 -0.06 5.34 -8.27
C ARG A 199 -0.92 4.09 -8.10
N ALA A 200 -0.30 2.95 -7.84
CA ALA A 200 -1.02 1.71 -7.61
C ALA A 200 -1.80 1.74 -6.29
N LEU A 201 -1.26 2.33 -5.23
CA LEU A 201 -1.99 2.57 -3.98
C LEU A 201 -3.21 3.48 -4.19
N VAL A 202 -3.08 4.52 -5.02
CA VAL A 202 -4.21 5.37 -5.43
C VAL A 202 -5.26 4.59 -6.20
N GLN A 203 -4.83 3.72 -7.12
CA GLN A 203 -5.76 2.85 -7.87
C GLN A 203 -6.52 1.90 -6.95
N LEU A 204 -5.88 1.37 -5.90
CA LEU A 204 -6.52 0.54 -4.88
C LEU A 204 -7.40 1.35 -3.91
N GLY A 205 -7.25 2.68 -3.85
CA GLY A 205 -8.02 3.51 -2.92
C GLY A 205 -7.46 3.52 -1.49
N ILE A 206 -6.31 2.88 -1.29
CA ILE A 206 -5.54 2.91 -0.04
C ILE A 206 -5.01 4.32 0.25
N MET A 207 -4.88 5.14 -0.80
CA MET A 207 -4.37 6.51 -0.70
C MET A 207 -5.10 7.41 -1.71
N SER A 208 -5.18 8.70 -1.44
CA SER A 208 -5.54 9.71 -2.43
C SER A 208 -4.44 10.76 -2.53
N VAL A 209 -4.34 11.41 -3.70
CA VAL A 209 -3.32 12.40 -3.96
C VAL A 209 -3.95 13.72 -4.37
N ASN A 210 -3.50 14.79 -3.72
CA ASN A 210 -3.71 16.15 -4.20
C ASN A 210 -2.41 16.62 -4.87
N TYR A 211 -2.40 16.65 -6.20
CA TYR A 211 -1.21 16.98 -6.99
C TYR A 211 -0.86 18.46 -6.83
N GLY A 212 0.44 18.75 -6.67
CA GLY A 212 0.97 20.12 -6.70
C GLY A 212 0.73 20.78 -8.06
N GLN A 213 0.68 22.11 -8.08
CA GLN A 213 0.41 22.89 -9.28
C GLN A 213 1.71 23.26 -10.02
N TYR A 214 1.74 23.05 -11.33
CA TYR A 214 2.85 23.55 -12.17
C TYR A 214 2.74 25.07 -12.31
N GLY A 215 3.80 25.82 -12.04
CA GLY A 215 3.86 27.27 -12.29
C GLY A 215 3.51 28.20 -11.12
N ILE A 216 3.05 27.67 -9.99
CA ILE A 216 3.01 28.45 -8.74
C ILE A 216 4.40 28.35 -8.10
N THR A 217 5.04 29.49 -7.90
CA THR A 217 6.24 29.66 -7.07
C THR A 217 5.82 29.97 -5.65
N PRO A 218 5.90 29.03 -4.70
CA PRO A 218 6.06 29.38 -3.32
C PRO A 218 7.52 29.20 -2.94
N LYS A 219 8.04 30.16 -2.19
CA LYS A 219 9.32 30.11 -1.49
C LYS A 219 9.39 28.99 -0.43
N GLU A 220 8.41 28.09 -0.39
CA GLU A 220 8.28 26.99 0.55
C GLU A 220 7.76 25.75 -0.20
N ASN A 221 8.52 24.65 -0.15
CA ASN A 221 8.30 23.41 -0.92
C ASN A 221 6.91 22.75 -0.70
N GLU A 222 6.17 23.16 0.33
CA GLU A 222 4.91 22.56 0.77
C GLU A 222 3.70 22.97 -0.08
N PHE A 223 3.65 24.21 -0.58
CA PHE A 223 2.39 24.78 -1.12
C PHE A 223 2.29 24.85 -2.65
N GLY A 224 3.35 24.53 -3.39
CA GLY A 224 3.38 24.73 -4.85
C GLY A 224 3.63 23.48 -5.67
N ARG A 225 4.71 22.75 -5.37
CA ARG A 225 5.20 21.67 -6.24
C ARG A 225 4.98 20.26 -5.71
N ALA A 226 4.95 20.08 -4.39
CA ALA A 226 4.85 18.74 -3.80
C ALA A 226 3.43 18.17 -3.92
N ASN A 227 3.35 16.87 -4.16
CA ASN A 227 2.09 16.15 -4.00
C ASN A 227 1.81 15.98 -2.52
N ARG A 228 0.54 16.11 -2.14
CA ARG A 228 0.04 15.77 -0.80
C ARG A 228 -0.63 14.41 -0.88
N TYR A 229 -0.20 13.51 -0.01
CA TYR A 229 -0.63 12.12 0.03
C TYR A 229 -1.46 11.89 1.28
N TYR A 230 -2.68 11.42 1.11
CA TYR A 230 -3.63 11.11 2.18
C TYR A 230 -3.77 9.60 2.25
N PHE A 231 -3.33 9.00 3.34
CA PHE A 231 -3.35 7.55 3.54
C PHE A 231 -4.64 7.14 4.26
N HIS A 232 -5.37 6.18 3.68
CA HIS A 232 -6.66 5.71 4.18
C HIS A 232 -6.63 4.26 4.68
N GLY A 233 -5.50 3.55 4.46
CA GLY A 233 -5.34 2.15 4.87
C GLY A 233 -6.14 1.15 4.03
N PHE A 234 -6.12 -0.11 4.46
CA PHE A 234 -6.83 -1.20 3.77
C PHE A 234 -8.34 -1.18 3.98
N GLU A 235 -8.82 -0.70 5.12
CA GLU A 235 -10.26 -0.61 5.42
C GLU A 235 -11.01 0.22 4.38
N ALA A 236 -10.39 1.31 3.91
CA ALA A 236 -10.93 2.12 2.83
C ALA A 236 -11.10 1.35 1.51
N THR A 237 -10.27 0.32 1.26
CA THR A 237 -10.42 -0.55 0.09
C THR A 237 -11.66 -1.42 0.21
N VAL A 238 -11.94 -1.95 1.40
CA VAL A 238 -13.14 -2.76 1.68
C VAL A 238 -14.40 -1.93 1.54
N ARG A 239 -14.44 -0.75 2.19
CA ARG A 239 -15.58 0.18 2.09
C ARG A 239 -15.86 0.56 0.64
N ARG A 240 -14.80 0.88 -0.11
CA ARG A 240 -14.91 1.20 -1.54
C ARG A 240 -15.44 0.02 -2.36
N GLU A 241 -15.03 -1.21 -2.10
CA GLU A 241 -15.54 -2.39 -2.81
C GLU A 241 -17.05 -2.59 -2.54
N GLN A 242 -17.50 -2.35 -1.30
CA GLN A 242 -18.92 -2.36 -0.94
C GLN A 242 -19.71 -1.29 -1.70
N GLU A 243 -19.22 -0.05 -1.71
CA GLU A 243 -19.83 1.07 -2.43
C GLU A 243 -19.89 0.82 -3.96
N LEU A 244 -18.82 0.27 -4.54
CA LEU A 244 -18.80 -0.11 -5.96
C LEU A 244 -19.80 -1.23 -6.27
N ASN A 245 -19.99 -2.19 -5.35
CA ASN A 245 -21.00 -3.23 -5.50
C ASN A 245 -22.43 -2.68 -5.41
N GLN A 246 -22.65 -1.64 -4.62
CA GLN A 246 -23.93 -0.91 -4.58
C GLN A 246 -24.17 -0.17 -5.90
N LEU A 247 -23.16 0.55 -6.42
CA LEU A 247 -23.25 1.19 -7.74
C LEU A 247 -23.52 0.20 -8.86
N ARG A 248 -22.95 -1.01 -8.81
CA ARG A 248 -23.22 -2.08 -9.79
C ARG A 248 -24.70 -2.50 -9.82
N LYS A 249 -25.43 -2.38 -8.71
CA LYS A 249 -26.88 -2.61 -8.67
C LYS A 249 -27.68 -1.46 -9.28
N GLN A 250 -27.19 -0.22 -9.14
CA GLN A 250 -27.85 0.98 -9.65
C GLN A 250 -27.61 1.18 -11.16
N PHE A 251 -26.40 0.88 -11.64
CA PHE A 251 -25.95 1.08 -13.01
C PHE A 251 -25.42 -0.24 -13.62
N PRO A 252 -26.27 -1.26 -13.78
CA PRO A 252 -25.83 -2.60 -14.18
C PRO A 252 -25.18 -2.64 -15.57
N ASN A 253 -25.54 -1.71 -16.46
CA ASN A 253 -25.06 -1.69 -17.85
C ASN A 253 -23.80 -0.82 -18.01
N GLU A 254 -23.65 0.22 -17.18
CA GLU A 254 -22.63 1.26 -17.33
C GLU A 254 -21.39 1.00 -16.47
N ILE A 255 -21.55 0.35 -15.31
CA ILE A 255 -20.51 0.24 -14.27
C ILE A 255 -19.20 -0.37 -14.77
N ASP A 256 -19.26 -1.41 -15.61
CA ASP A 256 -18.04 -2.06 -16.11
C ASP A 256 -17.27 -1.17 -17.08
N GLN A 257 -17.98 -0.36 -17.87
CA GLN A 257 -17.34 0.63 -18.73
C GLN A 257 -16.81 1.81 -17.91
N ALA A 258 -17.57 2.27 -16.92
CA ALA A 258 -17.13 3.32 -16.00
C ALA A 258 -15.84 2.93 -15.26
N LEU A 259 -15.72 1.70 -14.79
CA LEU A 259 -14.52 1.18 -14.15
C LEU A 259 -13.29 1.12 -15.09
N LYS A 260 -13.50 0.92 -16.39
CA LYS A 260 -12.43 0.97 -17.41
C LYS A 260 -11.98 2.40 -17.73
N LEU A 261 -12.92 3.35 -17.68
CA LEU A 261 -12.68 4.76 -17.98
C LEU A 261 -12.09 5.53 -16.79
N ALA A 262 -12.52 5.20 -15.58
CA ALA A 262 -12.09 5.79 -14.31
C ALA A 262 -10.58 6.04 -14.21
N PRO A 263 -9.68 5.07 -14.50
CA PRO A 263 -8.23 5.24 -14.41
C PRO A 263 -7.63 6.38 -15.24
N VAL A 264 -8.37 6.94 -16.21
CA VAL A 264 -7.94 8.12 -16.98
C VAL A 264 -7.91 9.37 -16.10
N LEU A 265 -8.82 9.47 -15.14
CA LEU A 265 -8.98 10.61 -14.24
C LEU A 265 -7.94 10.62 -13.10
N ILE A 266 -7.73 11.79 -12.52
CA ILE A 266 -7.03 11.96 -11.25
C ILE A 266 -7.79 11.22 -10.15
N ASN A 267 -7.07 10.44 -9.33
CA ASN A 267 -7.66 9.53 -8.33
C ASN A 267 -8.74 8.63 -8.97
N GLY A 268 -8.40 8.12 -10.16
CA GLY A 268 -9.39 7.78 -11.18
C GLY A 268 -10.51 6.84 -10.78
N ALA A 269 -10.24 5.90 -9.89
CA ALA A 269 -11.19 4.86 -9.53
C ALA A 269 -11.96 5.11 -8.21
N THR A 270 -11.96 6.34 -7.70
CA THR A 270 -12.85 6.73 -6.59
C THR A 270 -14.31 6.45 -6.93
N VAL A 271 -15.12 6.11 -5.92
CA VAL A 271 -16.55 5.82 -6.08
C VAL A 271 -17.30 6.99 -6.72
N ARG A 272 -16.97 8.21 -6.31
CA ARG A 272 -17.51 9.44 -6.93
C ARG A 272 -17.21 9.53 -8.43
N ASN A 273 -15.97 9.27 -8.84
CA ASN A 273 -15.62 9.30 -10.26
C ASN A 273 -16.36 8.21 -11.04
N VAL A 274 -16.42 6.99 -10.49
CA VAL A 274 -17.12 5.87 -11.14
C VAL A 274 -18.61 6.16 -11.29
N SER A 275 -19.27 6.62 -10.22
CA SER A 275 -20.68 7.03 -10.25
C SER A 275 -20.94 8.10 -11.31
N GLY A 276 -20.14 9.18 -11.32
CA GLY A 276 -20.35 10.25 -12.30
C GLY A 276 -20.07 9.81 -13.74
N ILE A 277 -19.16 8.85 -13.97
CA ILE A 277 -18.99 8.25 -15.30
C ILE A 277 -20.21 7.40 -15.67
N CYS A 278 -20.78 6.63 -14.72
CA CYS A 278 -22.03 5.92 -14.97
C CYS A 278 -23.16 6.88 -15.37
N ASP A 279 -23.31 8.01 -14.66
CA ASP A 279 -24.29 9.04 -15.00
C ASP A 279 -24.08 9.59 -16.42
N LEU A 280 -22.83 9.90 -16.79
CA LEU A 280 -22.48 10.37 -18.13
C LEU A 280 -22.77 9.31 -19.20
N LEU A 281 -22.47 8.04 -18.93
CA LEU A 281 -22.73 6.93 -19.86
C LEU A 281 -24.24 6.74 -20.07
N ALA A 282 -25.02 6.81 -19.00
CA ALA A 282 -26.48 6.70 -19.06
C ALA A 282 -27.12 7.87 -19.83
N GLN A 283 -26.59 9.09 -19.68
CA GLN A 283 -27.14 10.30 -20.30
C GLN A 283 -26.71 10.50 -21.76
N HIS A 284 -25.44 10.23 -22.08
CA HIS A 284 -24.84 10.62 -23.37
C HIS A 284 -24.37 9.44 -24.23
N GLY A 285 -24.49 8.22 -23.72
CA GLY A 285 -24.11 6.99 -24.40
C GLY A 285 -22.61 6.73 -24.45
N THR A 286 -22.25 5.47 -24.64
CA THR A 286 -20.86 4.98 -24.56
C THR A 286 -19.92 5.67 -25.55
N LEU A 287 -20.33 5.90 -26.79
CA LEU A 287 -19.47 6.46 -27.83
C LEU A 287 -19.00 7.88 -27.49
N SER A 288 -19.93 8.76 -27.12
CA SER A 288 -19.65 10.16 -26.78
C SER A 288 -18.71 10.27 -25.58
N VAL A 289 -19.01 9.52 -24.51
CA VAL A 289 -18.18 9.51 -23.29
C VAL A 289 -16.79 8.95 -23.59
N GLN A 290 -16.70 7.85 -24.36
CA GLN A 290 -15.43 7.24 -24.72
C GLN A 290 -14.52 8.21 -25.47
N GLN A 291 -15.06 8.95 -26.45
CA GLN A 291 -14.31 9.96 -27.21
C GLN A 291 -13.71 11.04 -26.30
N VAL A 292 -14.49 11.56 -25.35
CA VAL A 292 -14.00 12.56 -24.39
C VAL A 292 -12.89 11.96 -23.53
N PHE A 293 -13.09 10.76 -22.98
CA PHE A 293 -12.06 10.12 -22.16
C PHE A 293 -10.79 9.77 -22.94
N ASP A 294 -10.89 9.43 -24.22
CA ASP A 294 -9.73 9.23 -25.09
C ASP A 294 -8.95 10.53 -25.32
N SER A 295 -9.64 11.68 -25.44
CA SER A 295 -8.99 12.99 -25.46
C SER A 295 -8.27 13.33 -24.14
N LEU A 296 -8.76 12.85 -22.99
CA LEU A 296 -8.11 13.06 -21.70
C LEU A 296 -6.88 12.16 -21.51
N LYS A 297 -6.87 10.98 -22.13
CA LYS A 297 -5.75 10.02 -22.07
C LYS A 297 -4.45 10.59 -22.65
N VAL A 298 -4.52 11.48 -23.64
CA VAL A 298 -3.31 12.10 -24.21
C VAL A 298 -2.69 13.17 -23.30
N LEU A 299 -3.45 13.69 -22.34
CA LEU A 299 -2.95 14.71 -21.40
C LEU A 299 -1.97 14.10 -20.39
N PRO A 300 -1.06 14.88 -19.79
CA PRO A 300 -0.24 14.39 -18.68
C PRO A 300 -1.09 13.94 -17.48
N VAL A 301 -0.66 12.90 -16.75
CA VAL A 301 -1.36 12.36 -15.57
C VAL A 301 -1.69 13.43 -14.53
N ARG A 302 -0.82 14.44 -14.37
CA ARG A 302 -0.98 15.55 -13.41
C ARG A 302 -1.90 16.67 -13.91
N SER A 303 -2.47 16.54 -15.11
CA SER A 303 -3.30 17.59 -15.70
C SER A 303 -4.61 17.76 -14.92
N LEU A 304 -4.92 18.99 -14.51
CA LEU A 304 -6.18 19.34 -13.86
C LEU A 304 -7.40 19.07 -14.75
N LYS A 305 -7.20 18.99 -16.07
CA LYS A 305 -8.21 18.62 -17.05
C LYS A 305 -8.61 17.14 -16.97
N ARG A 306 -7.83 16.29 -16.30
CA ARG A 306 -8.20 14.89 -16.02
C ARG A 306 -9.09 14.76 -14.78
N ARG A 307 -9.96 15.74 -14.51
CA ARG A 307 -10.96 15.69 -13.43
C ARG A 307 -12.34 15.45 -14.03
N LEU A 308 -13.19 14.71 -13.31
CA LEU A 308 -14.54 14.40 -13.76
C LEU A 308 -15.33 15.66 -14.20
N PRO A 309 -15.34 16.79 -13.46
CA PRO A 309 -16.06 17.99 -13.89
C PRO A 309 -15.61 18.57 -15.23
N TYR A 310 -14.34 18.38 -15.61
CA TYR A 310 -13.85 18.83 -16.92
C TYR A 310 -14.35 17.89 -18.04
N ALA A 311 -14.40 16.58 -17.77
CA ALA A 311 -15.01 15.62 -18.70
C ALA A 311 -16.51 15.92 -18.89
N GLU A 312 -17.24 16.19 -17.80
CA GLU A 312 -18.64 16.60 -17.83
C GLU A 312 -18.85 17.85 -18.70
N ALA A 313 -18.01 18.87 -18.52
CA ALA A 313 -18.07 20.09 -19.33
C ALA A 313 -17.86 19.82 -20.83
N LEU A 314 -16.86 19.01 -21.19
CA LEU A 314 -16.61 18.64 -22.59
C LEU A 314 -17.76 17.86 -23.24
N ILE A 315 -18.49 17.05 -22.46
CA ILE A 315 -19.63 16.28 -22.96
C ILE A 315 -20.86 17.17 -23.15
N ARG A 316 -21.02 18.20 -22.31
CA ARG A 316 -22.18 19.11 -22.35
C ARG A 316 -22.08 20.21 -23.42
N GLY A 317 -20.87 20.55 -23.88
CA GLY A 317 -20.63 21.61 -24.86
C GLY A 317 -20.40 22.96 -24.20
#